data_AF-A0A6A6JDU2-F1
#
_entry.id   AF-A0A6A6JDU2-F1
#
_cell.length_a   1.000
_cell.length_b   1.000
_cell.length_c   1.000
_cell.angle_alpha   90.00
_cell.angle_beta   90.00
_cell.angle_gamma   90.00
#
_symmetry.space_group_name_H-M   'P 1'
#
loop_
_entity.id
_entity.type
_entity.pdbx_description
1 polymer ?
#
loop_
_entity_poly.entity_id
_entity_poly.type
_entity_poly.pdbx_seq_one_letter_code
_entity_poly.pdbx_strand_id
1 'polypeptide(L)'
;MGSSDIAAPQPRLKYPLIAPHPHGPQRSVPPKRHRDDDELSEQSKRRKRSDSNTSMELGEEDRLLIKLKDEESMPWKDIAARFQSDLGKTYQIPALQMRLKRLRERMRVWTETDIRALRMAHDYWVQNKFEIISQKMLDFGCTEKWTTKQCSRKWQEIDPGPTTYASYDVNPPTSYAPYTMSPVEAPGYIPDLSLY
;
A
#
# COMPACT_ATOMS: atom_id res chain seq x y z
N MET A 1 62.72 25.47 -35.14
CA MET A 1 61.94 24.29 -35.59
C MET A 1 62.15 23.18 -34.58
N GLY A 2 61.07 22.58 -34.07
CA GLY A 2 61.13 21.45 -33.14
C GLY A 2 60.06 21.56 -32.05
N SER A 3 58.81 21.28 -32.42
CA SER A 3 57.62 21.32 -31.57
C SER A 3 57.68 20.31 -30.42
N SER A 4 57.46 20.77 -29.20
CA SER A 4 57.20 19.90 -28.05
C SER A 4 55.68 19.67 -27.95
N ASP A 5 55.25 18.44 -28.20
CA ASP A 5 53.84 18.02 -28.10
C ASP A 5 53.30 18.19 -26.67
N ILE A 6 52.31 19.07 -26.53
CA ILE A 6 51.50 19.24 -25.32
C ILE A 6 50.49 18.10 -25.28
N ALA A 7 50.74 17.09 -24.44
CA ALA A 7 49.78 16.04 -24.15
C ALA A 7 48.64 16.60 -23.29
N ALA A 8 47.48 16.83 -23.91
CA ALA A 8 46.27 17.25 -23.22
C ALA A 8 45.76 16.16 -22.24
N PRO A 9 45.27 16.51 -21.04
CA PRO A 9 44.74 15.55 -20.09
C PRO A 9 43.44 14.93 -20.61
N GLN A 10 43.40 13.60 -20.63
CA GLN A 10 42.25 12.79 -21.01
C GLN A 10 41.00 13.16 -20.18
N PRO A 11 39.82 13.37 -20.81
CA PRO A 11 38.60 13.68 -20.08
C PRO A 11 38.17 12.46 -19.24
N ARG A 12 38.15 12.61 -17.91
CA ARG A 12 37.60 11.59 -17.01
C ARG A 12 36.08 11.51 -17.24
N LEU A 13 35.63 10.43 -17.85
CA LEU A 13 34.21 10.10 -17.99
C LEU A 13 33.58 10.02 -16.59
N LYS A 14 32.54 10.84 -16.35
CA LYS A 14 31.89 11.03 -15.03
C LYS A 14 30.79 10.01 -14.71
N TYR A 15 30.54 9.02 -15.57
CA TYR A 15 29.49 8.02 -15.38
C TYR A 15 29.94 6.64 -15.89
N PRO A 16 29.60 5.53 -15.20
CA PRO A 16 29.83 4.20 -15.71
C PRO A 16 28.93 3.92 -16.92
N LEU A 17 29.49 3.31 -17.99
CA LEU A 17 28.72 2.74 -19.08
C LEU A 17 27.92 1.53 -18.55
N ILE A 18 26.63 1.74 -18.28
CA ILE A 18 25.68 0.67 -17.91
C ILE A 18 24.81 0.39 -19.14
N ALA A 19 25.44 0.07 -20.27
CA ALA A 19 24.77 -0.57 -21.38
C ALA A 19 25.21 -2.05 -21.40
N PRO A 20 24.28 -3.02 -21.40
CA PRO A 20 24.64 -4.42 -21.52
C PRO A 20 25.13 -4.66 -22.95
N HIS A 21 26.45 -4.70 -23.15
CA HIS A 21 27.01 -5.09 -24.43
C HIS A 21 26.89 -6.60 -24.61
N PRO A 22 26.22 -7.07 -25.67
CA PRO A 22 26.22 -8.47 -26.01
C PRO A 22 27.56 -8.76 -26.73
N HIS A 23 28.15 -9.93 -26.43
CA HIS A 23 29.34 -10.50 -27.08
C HIS A 23 30.71 -9.99 -26.57
N GLY A 24 31.39 -10.82 -25.76
CA GLY A 24 32.75 -10.58 -25.25
C GLY A 24 33.85 -10.74 -26.31
N PRO A 25 35.09 -10.33 -26.00
CA PRO A 25 36.10 -11.35 -25.73
C PRO A 25 37.09 -11.02 -24.60
N GLN A 26 37.44 -12.08 -23.87
CA GLN A 26 38.74 -12.42 -23.28
C GLN A 26 39.76 -11.29 -23.11
N ARG A 27 40.03 -10.92 -21.85
CA ARG A 27 41.33 -10.37 -21.47
C ARG A 27 41.81 -11.00 -20.16
N SER A 28 42.89 -11.74 -20.30
CA SER A 28 43.67 -12.44 -19.28
C SER A 28 44.04 -11.56 -18.09
N VAL A 29 43.70 -12.00 -16.89
CA VAL A 29 44.22 -11.46 -15.62
C VAL A 29 44.78 -12.64 -14.82
N PRO A 30 46.01 -12.57 -14.27
CA PRO A 30 46.56 -13.65 -13.47
C PRO A 30 45.99 -13.61 -12.03
N PRO A 31 45.57 -14.73 -11.43
CA PRO A 31 45.24 -14.76 -10.02
C PRO A 31 46.40 -15.37 -9.22
N LYS A 32 46.92 -14.64 -8.23
CA LYS A 32 47.64 -15.26 -7.10
C LYS A 32 47.24 -14.56 -5.80
N ARG A 33 46.25 -15.16 -5.14
CA ARG A 33 46.15 -15.41 -3.69
C ARG A 33 44.84 -16.15 -3.45
N HIS A 34 44.88 -17.45 -3.70
CA HIS A 34 43.85 -18.42 -3.30
C HIS A 34 44.43 -19.22 -2.12
N ARG A 35 43.77 -19.15 -0.97
CA ARG A 35 43.92 -20.10 0.13
C ARG A 35 42.52 -20.69 0.31
N ASP A 36 42.44 -21.99 0.05
CA ASP A 36 41.27 -22.86 0.08
C ASP A 36 40.45 -22.68 1.38
N ASP A 37 39.14 -22.46 1.29
CA ASP A 37 38.05 -23.44 1.09
C ASP A 37 37.68 -24.14 2.41
N ASP A 38 36.50 -23.80 2.95
CA ASP A 38 35.51 -24.81 3.32
C ASP A 38 34.12 -24.18 3.48
N GLU A 39 33.14 -25.03 3.28
CA GLU A 39 31.86 -24.82 2.65
C GLU A 39 30.71 -24.71 3.68
N LEU A 40 29.53 -24.32 3.22
CA LEU A 40 28.20 -24.63 3.80
C LEU A 40 27.73 -23.89 5.07
N SER A 41 26.96 -22.81 4.84
CA SER A 41 25.55 -22.81 5.25
C SER A 41 24.79 -21.68 4.55
N GLU A 42 24.33 -21.98 3.33
CA GLU A 42 23.12 -21.44 2.73
C GLU A 42 21.96 -21.51 3.74
N GLN A 43 21.75 -20.44 4.49
CA GLN A 43 20.47 -20.21 5.16
C GLN A 43 19.89 -18.89 4.68
N SER A 44 19.60 -18.88 3.38
CA SER A 44 18.56 -18.08 2.73
C SER A 44 17.18 -18.36 3.35
N LYS A 45 17.00 -18.07 4.64
CA LYS A 45 15.67 -17.92 5.24
C LYS A 45 15.22 -16.50 4.93
N ARG A 46 14.62 -16.37 3.74
CA ARG A 46 13.59 -15.40 3.36
C ARG A 46 13.03 -14.74 4.62
N ARG A 47 13.53 -13.55 4.96
CA ARG A 47 13.03 -12.77 6.10
C ARG A 47 11.56 -12.57 5.85
N LYS A 48 10.77 -13.39 6.56
CA LYS A 48 9.33 -13.33 6.68
C LYS A 48 9.00 -11.86 6.87
N ARG A 49 8.28 -11.27 5.91
CA ARG A 49 7.69 -9.94 6.10
C ARG A 49 6.83 -10.09 7.34
N SER A 50 7.36 -9.60 8.47
CA SER A 50 6.70 -9.71 9.76
C SER A 50 5.31 -9.12 9.61
N ASP A 51 4.38 -9.86 10.19
CA ASP A 51 2.99 -9.54 10.40
C ASP A 51 2.83 -8.03 10.62
N SER A 52 1.89 -7.43 9.88
CA SER A 52 1.39 -6.08 10.10
C SER A 52 0.73 -6.02 11.46
N ASN A 53 1.56 -6.05 12.51
CA ASN A 53 1.13 -5.92 13.88
C ASN A 53 0.91 -4.43 14.10
N THR A 54 -0.29 -3.96 13.74
CA THR A 54 -0.84 -2.67 14.18
C THR A 54 -1.14 -2.69 15.68
N SER A 55 -0.37 -3.46 16.47
CA SER A 55 -0.44 -3.39 17.91
C SER A 55 0.22 -2.08 18.31
N MET A 56 -0.59 -1.16 18.82
CA MET A 56 -0.17 0.08 19.48
C MET A 56 0.66 -0.16 20.75
N GLU A 57 1.10 -1.39 21.00
CA GLU A 57 1.87 -1.73 22.18
C GLU A 57 3.30 -1.22 22.05
N LEU A 58 3.61 -0.19 22.84
CA LEU A 58 4.95 0.39 22.92
C LEU A 58 5.89 -0.64 23.55
N GLY A 59 7.02 -0.89 22.89
CA GLY A 59 8.10 -1.68 23.48
C GLY A 59 8.68 -0.99 24.73
N GLU A 60 9.35 -1.77 25.57
CA GLU A 60 9.97 -1.31 26.83
C GLU A 60 10.83 -0.05 26.66
N GLU A 61 11.63 -0.01 25.59
CA GLU A 61 12.52 1.09 25.27
C GLU A 61 11.77 2.37 24.91
N ASP A 62 10.65 2.24 24.17
CA ASP A 62 9.83 3.36 23.73
C ASP A 62 9.11 3.98 24.95
N ARG A 63 8.64 3.16 25.90
CA ARG A 63 8.05 3.60 27.17
C ARG A 63 9.07 4.35 28.03
N LEU A 64 10.28 3.79 28.16
CA LEU A 64 11.38 4.44 28.87
C LEU A 64 11.69 5.80 28.23
N LEU A 65 11.83 5.86 26.90
CA LEU A 65 12.16 7.11 26.20
C LEU A 65 11.14 8.22 26.45
N ILE A 66 9.85 7.89 26.45
CA ILE A 66 8.78 8.86 26.75
C ILE A 66 8.88 9.32 28.19
N LYS A 67 8.95 8.40 29.15
CA LYS A 67 9.02 8.72 30.58
C LYS A 67 10.17 9.68 30.90
N LEU A 68 11.38 9.33 30.46
CA LEU A 68 12.57 10.14 30.75
C LEU A 68 12.47 11.54 30.14
N LYS A 69 11.81 11.69 28.99
CA LYS A 69 11.73 12.96 28.29
C LYS A 69 10.54 13.83 28.71
N ASP A 70 9.36 13.24 28.88
CA ASP A 70 8.11 13.97 29.06
C ASP A 70 7.71 14.06 30.54
N GLU A 71 7.97 13.03 31.35
CA GLU A 71 7.66 13.03 32.79
C GLU A 71 8.83 13.60 33.61
N GLU A 72 10.04 13.12 33.36
CA GLU A 72 11.24 13.52 34.13
C GLU A 72 11.98 14.72 33.54
N SER A 73 11.61 15.17 32.33
CA SER A 73 12.20 16.32 31.64
C SER A 73 13.73 16.30 31.52
N MET A 74 14.33 15.10 31.38
CA MET A 74 15.79 14.97 31.36
C MET A 74 16.41 15.47 30.04
N PRO A 75 17.64 16.03 30.10
CA PRO A 75 18.38 16.39 28.89
C PRO A 75 18.83 15.13 28.15
N TRP A 76 18.99 15.25 26.83
CA TRP A 76 19.30 14.09 25.97
C TRP A 76 20.57 13.32 26.34
N LYS A 77 21.57 14.01 26.91
CA LYS A 77 22.82 13.38 27.36
C LYS A 77 22.55 12.38 28.50
N ASP A 78 21.74 12.78 29.47
CA ASP A 78 21.42 11.96 30.64
C ASP A 78 20.47 10.82 30.26
N ILE A 79 19.56 11.07 29.32
CA ILE A 79 18.74 10.00 28.73
C ILE A 79 19.63 8.94 28.08
N ALA A 80 20.62 9.31 27.26
CA ALA A 80 21.53 8.35 26.64
C ALA A 80 22.32 7.55 27.69
N ALA A 81 22.74 8.18 28.79
CA ALA A 81 23.39 7.49 29.90
C ALA A 81 22.47 6.47 30.58
N ARG A 82 21.18 6.79 30.78
CA ARG A 82 20.20 5.85 31.34
C ARG A 82 19.90 4.66 30.43
N PHE A 83 19.85 4.87 29.11
CA PHE A 83 19.74 3.76 28.17
C PHE A 83 20.94 2.80 28.27
N GLN A 84 22.13 3.33 28.54
CA GLN A 84 23.31 2.51 28.77
C GLN A 84 23.28 1.80 30.13
N SER A 85 22.84 2.44 31.21
CA SER A 85 22.79 1.82 32.54
C SER A 85 21.66 0.79 32.67
N ASP A 86 20.46 1.13 32.18
CA ASP A 86 19.25 0.37 32.47
C ASP A 86 19.06 -0.77 31.46
N LEU A 87 19.47 -0.56 30.20
CA LEU A 87 19.27 -1.52 29.10
C LEU A 87 20.59 -2.04 28.51
N GLY A 88 21.75 -1.52 28.93
CA GLY A 88 23.05 -1.89 28.37
C GLY A 88 23.26 -1.43 26.92
N LYS A 89 22.45 -0.48 26.43
CA LYS A 89 22.45 -0.07 25.02
C LYS A 89 22.96 1.35 24.84
N THR A 90 23.98 1.49 23.99
CA THR A 90 24.51 2.79 23.59
C THR A 90 23.70 3.37 22.44
N TYR A 91 23.15 4.57 22.65
CA TYR A 91 22.48 5.32 21.59
C TYR A 91 23.12 6.68 21.39
N GLN A 92 23.24 7.09 20.13
CA GLN A 92 23.58 8.46 19.78
C GLN A 92 22.36 9.36 20.02
N ILE A 93 22.58 10.57 20.53
CA ILE A 93 21.50 11.54 20.83
C ILE A 93 20.57 11.78 19.62
N PRO A 94 21.08 12.00 18.39
CA PRO A 94 20.21 12.16 17.22
C PRO A 94 19.30 10.94 16.96
N ALA A 95 19.76 9.73 17.27
CA ALA A 95 18.97 8.53 17.13
C ALA A 95 17.80 8.50 18.11
N LEU A 96 18.03 8.87 19.38
CA LEU A 96 16.98 8.98 20.40
C LEU A 96 15.97 10.09 20.06
N GLN A 97 16.45 11.22 19.57
CA GLN A 97 15.60 12.32 19.10
C GLN A 97 14.68 11.88 17.96
N MET A 98 15.25 11.21 16.95
CA MET A 98 14.50 10.69 15.81
C MET A 98 13.52 9.59 16.22
N ARG A 99 13.92 8.72 17.16
CA ARG A 99 13.07 7.68 17.72
C ARG A 99 11.86 8.29 18.40
N LEU A 100 12.06 9.24 19.32
CA LEU A 100 10.95 9.93 19.99
C LEU A 100 10.05 10.69 19.00
N LYS A 101 10.63 11.37 18.01
CA LYS A 101 9.85 12.07 16.97
C LYS A 101 8.91 11.12 16.25
N ARG A 102 9.41 9.97 15.80
CA ARG A 102 8.60 8.94 15.11
C ARG A 102 7.60 8.26 16.04
N LEU A 103 7.99 8.09 17.30
CA LEU A 103 7.13 7.52 18.33
C LEU A 103 5.89 8.37 18.55
N ARG A 104 6.06 9.69 18.69
CA ARG A 104 4.95 10.65 18.82
C ARG A 104 4.03 10.63 17.62
N GLU A 105 4.57 10.53 16.40
CA GLU A 105 3.74 10.40 15.20
C GLU A 105 2.94 9.10 15.19
N ARG A 106 3.56 7.96 15.53
CA ARG A 106 2.85 6.67 15.65
C ARG A 106 1.75 6.69 16.70
N MET A 107 1.97 7.39 17.81
CA MET A 107 1.02 7.50 18.91
C MET A 107 -0.03 8.58 18.67
N ARG A 108 -0.01 9.28 17.53
CA ARG A 108 -0.97 10.33 17.25
C ARG A 108 -2.39 9.74 17.22
N VAL A 109 -3.23 10.26 18.11
CA VAL A 109 -4.64 9.90 18.19
C VAL A 109 -5.44 10.85 17.31
N TRP A 110 -6.36 10.30 16.50
CA TRP A 110 -7.33 11.10 15.77
C TRP A 110 -8.31 11.72 16.77
N THR A 111 -8.41 13.05 16.77
CA THR A 111 -9.40 13.73 17.61
C THR A 111 -10.79 13.57 17.02
N GLU A 112 -11.83 13.75 17.83
CA GLU A 112 -13.22 13.74 17.35
C GLU A 112 -13.45 14.80 16.25
N THR A 113 -12.77 15.95 16.37
CA THR A 113 -12.78 16.99 15.33
C THR A 113 -12.17 16.49 14.03
N ASP A 114 -11.04 15.78 14.08
CA ASP A 114 -10.40 15.21 12.88
C ASP A 114 -11.30 14.18 12.21
N ILE A 115 -11.94 13.30 13.01
CA ILE A 115 -12.86 12.27 12.51
C ILE A 115 -14.08 12.91 11.86
N ARG A 116 -14.67 13.93 12.50
CA ARG A 116 -15.81 14.67 11.95
C ARG A 116 -15.44 15.36 10.64
N ALA A 117 -14.29 16.05 10.60
CA ALA A 117 -13.80 16.71 9.39
C ALA A 117 -13.57 15.69 8.26
N LEU A 118 -12.99 14.53 8.57
CA LEU A 118 -12.79 13.45 7.61
C LEU A 118 -14.11 12.95 7.03
N ARG A 119 -15.13 12.73 7.87
CA ARG A 119 -16.48 12.33 7.42
C ARG A 119 -17.08 13.37 6.49
N MET A 120 -17.08 14.64 6.90
CA MET A 120 -17.61 15.73 6.08
C MET A 120 -16.89 15.87 4.74
N ALA A 121 -15.56 15.75 4.73
CA ALA A 121 -14.76 15.79 3.51
C ALA A 121 -15.08 14.62 2.57
N HIS A 122 -15.23 13.42 3.13
CA HIS A 122 -15.62 12.24 2.37
C HIS A 122 -17.04 12.39 1.79
N ASP A 123 -18.01 12.81 2.59
CA ASP A 123 -19.40 12.99 2.15
C ASP A 123 -19.51 14.05 1.04
N TYR A 124 -18.77 15.15 1.19
CA TYR A 124 -18.65 16.16 0.14
C TYR A 124 -18.08 15.56 -1.15
N TRP A 125 -16.99 14.78 -1.07
CA TRP A 125 -16.43 14.13 -2.24
C TRP A 125 -17.42 13.16 -2.90
N VAL A 126 -18.13 12.32 -2.13
CA VAL A 126 -19.10 11.37 -2.68
C VAL A 126 -20.18 12.09 -3.50
N GLN A 127 -20.69 13.21 -2.99
CA GLN A 127 -21.73 14.00 -3.64
C GLN A 127 -21.21 14.78 -4.86
N ASN A 128 -19.97 15.29 -4.79
CA ASN A 128 -19.44 16.26 -5.75
C ASN A 128 -18.32 15.70 -6.64
N LYS A 129 -17.97 14.40 -6.55
CA LYS A 129 -16.84 13.81 -7.30
C LYS A 129 -16.90 14.09 -8.80
N PHE A 130 -18.08 14.03 -9.41
CA PHE A 130 -18.21 14.29 -10.85
C PHE A 130 -18.16 15.78 -11.21
N GLU A 131 -18.49 16.66 -10.27
CA GLU A 131 -18.25 18.09 -10.44
C GLU A 131 -16.75 18.37 -10.45
N ILE A 132 -16.03 17.83 -9.44
CA ILE A 132 -14.56 17.90 -9.35
C ILE A 132 -13.91 17.32 -10.61
N ILE A 133 -14.37 16.15 -11.07
CA ILE A 133 -13.87 15.52 -12.30
C ILE A 133 -14.11 16.43 -13.50
N SER A 134 -15.33 16.94 -13.70
CA SER A 134 -15.66 17.78 -14.86
C SER A 134 -14.79 19.04 -14.95
N GLN A 135 -14.46 19.64 -13.81
CA GLN A 135 -13.54 20.78 -13.76
C GLN A 135 -12.10 20.38 -14.12
N LYS A 136 -11.69 19.16 -13.76
CA LYS A 136 -10.33 18.65 -13.97
C LYS A 136 -10.07 18.04 -15.34
N MET A 137 -11.08 17.75 -16.14
CA MET A 137 -10.88 17.06 -17.43
C MET A 137 -9.95 17.80 -18.39
N LEU A 138 -9.97 19.14 -18.41
CA LEU A 138 -9.07 19.94 -19.25
C LEU A 138 -7.60 19.81 -18.80
N ASP A 139 -7.35 19.76 -17.49
CA ASP A 139 -6.00 19.57 -16.92
C ASP A 139 -5.39 18.22 -17.34
N PHE A 140 -6.24 17.23 -17.64
CA PHE A 140 -5.84 15.90 -18.09
C PHE A 140 -5.84 15.74 -19.62
N GLY A 141 -5.83 16.85 -20.37
CA GLY A 141 -5.65 16.84 -21.83
C GLY A 141 -6.95 16.71 -22.62
N CYS A 142 -8.11 16.83 -21.98
CA CYS A 142 -9.35 17.00 -22.73
C CYS A 142 -9.37 18.36 -23.42
N THR A 143 -9.82 18.42 -24.66
CA THR A 143 -9.89 19.65 -25.45
C THR A 143 -11.20 20.42 -25.25
N GLU A 144 -12.21 19.77 -24.70
CA GLU A 144 -13.57 20.32 -24.56
C GLU A 144 -14.07 20.21 -23.12
N LYS A 145 -15.01 21.09 -22.77
CA LYS A 145 -15.64 21.09 -21.44
C LYS A 145 -16.75 20.04 -21.41
N TRP A 146 -16.62 19.09 -20.50
CA TRP A 146 -17.66 18.11 -20.21
C TRP A 146 -18.45 18.53 -18.98
N THR A 147 -19.77 18.36 -19.02
CA THR A 147 -20.62 18.63 -17.85
C THR A 147 -20.55 17.48 -16.85
N THR A 148 -20.81 17.79 -15.58
CA THR A 148 -20.90 16.81 -14.47
C THR A 148 -21.74 15.57 -14.82
N LYS A 149 -22.88 15.75 -15.50
CA LYS A 149 -23.77 14.66 -15.90
C LYS A 149 -23.16 13.75 -16.97
N GLN A 150 -22.43 14.32 -17.94
CA GLN A 150 -21.75 13.55 -18.99
C GLN A 150 -20.61 12.73 -18.41
N CYS A 151 -19.80 13.33 -17.52
CA CYS A 151 -18.73 12.61 -16.83
C CYS A 151 -19.28 11.45 -16.00
N SER A 152 -20.36 11.69 -15.25
CA SER A 152 -21.03 10.65 -14.44
C SER A 152 -21.55 9.48 -15.30
N ARG A 153 -22.29 9.79 -16.37
CA ARG A 153 -22.79 8.76 -17.29
C ARG A 153 -21.65 7.97 -17.91
N LYS A 154 -20.62 8.65 -18.40
CA LYS A 154 -19.50 7.97 -19.05
C LYS A 154 -18.73 7.08 -18.07
N TRP A 155 -18.58 7.53 -16.82
CA TRP A 155 -17.94 6.73 -15.78
C TRP A 155 -18.71 5.43 -15.50
N GLN A 156 -20.05 5.47 -15.43
CA GLN A 156 -20.88 4.28 -15.24
C GLN A 156 -20.75 3.25 -16.36
N GLU A 157 -20.45 3.69 -17.59
CA GLU A 157 -20.22 2.78 -18.73
C GLU A 157 -18.86 2.08 -18.65
N ILE A 158 -17.81 2.80 -18.24
CA ILE A 158 -16.42 2.28 -18.24
C ILE A 158 -16.03 1.59 -16.93
N ASP A 159 -16.72 1.94 -15.84
CA ASP A 159 -16.55 1.38 -14.51
C ASP A 159 -17.94 1.17 -13.90
N PRO A 160 -18.63 0.07 -14.24
CA PRO A 160 -19.95 -0.27 -13.69
C PRO A 160 -19.93 -0.60 -12.18
N GLY A 161 -18.82 -0.30 -11.49
CA GLY A 161 -18.57 -0.70 -10.11
C GLY A 161 -18.36 -2.21 -10.00
N PRO A 162 -18.09 -2.71 -8.78
CA PRO A 162 -18.09 -4.13 -8.51
C PRO A 162 -19.46 -4.69 -8.87
N THR A 163 -19.55 -5.41 -10.00
CA THR A 163 -20.74 -6.19 -10.34
C THR A 163 -20.97 -7.14 -9.18
N THR A 164 -22.03 -6.92 -8.41
CA THR A 164 -22.48 -7.89 -7.41
C THR A 164 -22.95 -9.13 -8.18
N TYR A 165 -22.03 -10.07 -8.40
CA TYR A 165 -22.34 -11.39 -8.95
C TYR A 165 -23.18 -12.17 -7.93
N ALA A 166 -24.48 -11.90 -7.88
CA ALA A 166 -25.47 -12.66 -7.13
C ALA A 166 -26.89 -12.23 -7.55
N SER A 167 -27.26 -12.47 -8.81
CA SER A 167 -28.66 -12.62 -9.25
C SER A 167 -28.63 -13.20 -10.68
N TYR A 168 -28.27 -14.46 -10.81
CA TYR A 168 -28.67 -15.26 -11.97
C TYR A 168 -30.10 -15.77 -11.72
N ASP A 169 -31.07 -14.88 -11.56
CA ASP A 169 -32.46 -15.30 -11.77
C ASP A 169 -32.74 -15.18 -13.27
N VAL A 170 -32.46 -16.29 -13.95
CA VAL A 170 -32.91 -16.55 -15.32
C VAL A 170 -34.43 -16.64 -15.25
N ASN A 171 -35.11 -15.52 -15.44
CA ASN A 171 -36.52 -15.49 -15.74
C ASN A 171 -36.68 -15.36 -17.26
N PRO A 172 -36.96 -16.44 -18.01
CA PRO A 172 -37.31 -16.30 -19.42
C PRO A 172 -38.72 -15.67 -19.50
N PRO A 173 -38.94 -14.68 -20.39
CA PRO A 173 -40.26 -14.10 -20.58
C PRO A 173 -41.15 -15.12 -21.28
N THR A 174 -41.88 -15.94 -20.52
CA THR A 174 -42.99 -16.72 -21.05
C THR A 174 -44.22 -15.82 -21.07
N SER A 175 -44.43 -15.15 -22.21
CA SER A 175 -45.73 -14.56 -22.54
C SER A 175 -46.09 -14.94 -23.97
N TYR A 176 -47.36 -15.38 -24.11
CA TYR A 176 -48.14 -15.73 -25.30
C TYR A 176 -48.34 -17.22 -25.61
N ALA A 177 -49.37 -17.79 -24.97
CA ALA A 177 -50.39 -18.61 -25.65
C ALA A 177 -51.65 -18.68 -24.76
N PRO A 178 -52.81 -18.12 -25.17
CA PRO A 178 -54.08 -18.34 -24.47
C PRO A 178 -54.94 -19.37 -25.22
N TYR A 179 -55.67 -20.19 -24.43
CA TYR A 179 -56.76 -21.11 -24.81
C TYR A 179 -56.37 -22.38 -25.59
N THR A 180 -56.58 -23.57 -25.00
CA THR A 180 -57.81 -24.40 -25.14
C THR A 180 -57.79 -25.61 -24.17
N MET A 181 -58.98 -26.01 -23.70
CA MET A 181 -59.37 -27.30 -23.06
C MET A 181 -58.89 -27.57 -21.61
N SER A 182 -59.63 -28.17 -20.67
CA SER A 182 -61.05 -28.41 -20.32
C SER A 182 -60.99 -29.17 -18.96
N PRO A 183 -61.83 -28.92 -17.94
CA PRO A 183 -61.66 -29.55 -16.63
C PRO A 183 -62.31 -30.94 -16.60
N VAL A 184 -61.55 -31.98 -16.23
CA VAL A 184 -62.13 -33.29 -15.89
C VAL A 184 -61.61 -33.77 -14.53
N GLU A 185 -62.58 -33.81 -13.59
CA GLU A 185 -62.76 -34.68 -12.44
C GLU A 185 -61.56 -35.19 -11.62
N ALA A 186 -61.57 -34.76 -10.34
CA ALA A 186 -60.85 -35.38 -9.25
C ALA A 186 -61.53 -36.68 -8.80
N PRO A 187 -60.77 -37.74 -8.44
CA PRO A 187 -61.22 -38.75 -7.52
C PRO A 187 -60.69 -38.45 -6.11
N GLY A 188 -61.62 -38.31 -5.17
CA GLY A 188 -61.32 -38.20 -3.74
C GLY A 188 -60.81 -39.51 -3.13
N TYR A 189 -60.11 -39.38 -2.01
CA TYR A 189 -60.31 -40.10 -0.75
C TYR A 189 -59.08 -39.87 0.15
N ILE A 190 -59.27 -39.19 1.28
CA ILE A 190 -58.37 -39.31 2.45
C ILE A 190 -59.29 -39.57 3.64
N PRO A 191 -59.11 -40.66 4.39
CA PRO A 191 -59.97 -40.98 5.52
C PRO A 191 -59.65 -40.07 6.71
N ASP A 192 -60.72 -39.61 7.34
CA ASP A 192 -60.75 -38.94 8.62
C ASP A 192 -60.36 -39.91 9.75
N LEU A 193 -59.46 -39.49 10.63
CA LEU A 193 -59.29 -40.08 11.96
C LEU A 193 -59.35 -38.93 12.96
N SER A 194 -60.59 -38.63 13.37
CA SER A 194 -60.91 -37.82 14.51
C SER A 194 -60.53 -38.51 15.82
N LEU A 195 -59.73 -37.80 16.63
CA LEU A 195 -59.81 -37.63 18.09
C LEU A 195 -60.48 -38.73 18.94
N TYR A 196 -59.72 -39.28 19.91
CA TYR A 196 -59.91 -39.06 21.35
C TYR A 196 -58.66 -39.51 22.13
#